data_AF-A0A7C3ZWJ2-F1
#
_entry.id   AF-A0A7C3ZWJ2-F1
#
_cell.length_a   1.000
_cell.length_b   1.000
_cell.length_c   1.000
_cell.angle_alpha   90.00
_cell.angle_beta   90.00
_cell.angle_gamma   90.00
#
_symmetry.space_group_name_H-M   'P 1'
#
loop_
_entity.id
_entity.type
_entity.pdbx_description
1 polymer ?
#
loop_
_entity_poly.entity_id
_entity_poly.type
_entity_poly.pdbx_seq_one_letter_code
_entity_poly.pdbx_strand_id
1 'polypeptide(L)'
;MWIQQIGGLGSDSGNSIAVDSENNIIVTGSFSQSIDIDDDGSPDLVSAGEQDAYIAKFNPDFTLVWAKSFGGNPCPPYPLLPTLQNYYQLSIINCQLSII
;
A
#
# COMPACT_ATOMS: atom_id res chain seq x y z
N MET A 1 -5.46 -9.05 27.98
CA MET A 1 -4.61 -8.79 26.80
C MET A 1 -5.54 -8.78 25.62
N TRP A 2 -5.58 -7.67 24.87
CA TRP A 2 -6.36 -7.58 23.64
C TRP A 2 -5.35 -7.49 22.48
N ILE A 3 -5.68 -8.07 21.34
CA ILE A 3 -4.90 -8.06 20.11
C ILE A 3 -5.79 -7.37 19.09
N GLN A 4 -5.29 -6.31 18.45
CA GLN A 4 -5.92 -5.74 17.26
C GLN A 4 -5.30 -6.41 16.05
N GLN A 5 -6.13 -6.98 15.19
CA GLN A 5 -5.65 -7.57 13.96
C GLN A 5 -5.49 -6.46 12.92
N ILE A 6 -4.34 -6.42 12.26
CA ILE A 6 -4.11 -5.57 11.09
C ILE A 6 -3.98 -6.52 9.91
N GLY A 7 -4.81 -6.34 8.89
CA GLY A 7 -4.77 -7.17 7.70
C GLY A 7 -6.01 -7.01 6.84
N GLY A 8 -6.02 -7.64 5.68
CA GLY A 8 -7.16 -7.62 4.79
C GLY A 8 -7.28 -8.90 3.95
N LEU A 9 -7.77 -8.73 2.73
CA LEU A 9 -8.10 -9.85 1.84
C LEU A 9 -6.85 -10.43 1.14
N GLY A 10 -5.72 -9.73 1.22
CA GLY A 10 -4.48 -10.05 0.53
C GLY A 10 -3.36 -10.54 1.44
N SER A 11 -2.14 -10.42 0.93
CA SER A 11 -0.92 -10.75 1.66
C SER A 11 -0.41 -9.50 2.37
N ASP A 12 -0.44 -9.53 3.69
CA ASP A 12 -0.04 -8.41 4.53
C ASP A 12 1.19 -8.78 5.36
N SER A 13 2.07 -7.81 5.59
CA SER A 13 3.29 -8.00 6.38
C SER A 13 3.63 -6.74 7.15
N GLY A 14 3.78 -6.88 8.47
CA GLY A 14 4.32 -5.84 9.34
C GLY A 14 5.84 -5.85 9.30
N ASN A 15 6.46 -4.71 8.97
CA ASN A 15 7.90 -4.60 8.77
C ASN A 15 8.60 -3.89 9.93
N SER A 16 8.00 -2.86 10.50
CA SER A 16 8.59 -2.10 11.60
C SER A 16 7.57 -1.34 12.42
N ILE A 17 7.93 -1.08 13.68
CA ILE A 17 7.19 -0.24 14.63
C ILE A 17 8.15 0.76 15.27
N ALA A 18 7.72 2.01 15.40
CA ALA A 18 8.42 3.08 16.08
C ALA A 18 7.45 3.92 16.92
N VAL A 19 7.98 4.72 17.84
CA VAL A 19 7.19 5.63 18.67
C VAL A 19 7.76 7.04 18.51
N ASP A 20 6.88 8.03 18.29
CA ASP A 20 7.30 9.44 18.18
C ASP A 20 7.40 10.13 19.56
N SER A 21 7.81 11.39 19.59
CA SER A 21 7.99 12.15 20.84
C SER A 21 6.71 12.43 21.62
N GLU A 22 5.54 12.22 21.00
CA GLU A 22 4.21 12.38 21.59
C GLU A 22 3.62 11.03 22.02
N ASN A 23 4.42 9.94 21.98
CA ASN A 23 4.02 8.56 22.23
C ASN A 23 3.05 7.97 21.20
N ASN A 24 2.93 8.58 20.02
CA ASN A 24 2.17 7.97 18.95
C ASN A 24 2.95 6.79 18.36
N ILE A 25 2.22 5.76 17.95
CA ILE A 25 2.79 4.53 17.41
C ILE A 25 2.77 4.63 15.88
N ILE A 26 3.91 4.41 15.26
CA ILE A 26 4.07 4.36 13.81
C ILE A 26 4.32 2.92 13.40
N VAL A 27 3.47 2.37 12.54
CA VAL A 27 3.61 1.02 11.99
C VAL A 27 3.85 1.14 10.49
N THR A 28 4.75 0.32 9.97
CA THR A 28 5.01 0.21 8.53
C THR A 28 4.94 -1.23 8.09
N GLY A 29 4.57 -1.44 6.83
CA GLY A 29 4.45 -2.76 6.26
C GLY A 29 4.20 -2.74 4.76
N SER A 30 3.83 -3.90 4.24
CA SER A 30 3.35 -4.07 2.86
C SER A 30 2.03 -4.81 2.87
N PHE A 31 1.18 -4.52 1.90
CA PHE A 31 -0.15 -5.12 1.76
C PHE A 31 -0.50 -5.34 0.29
N SER A 32 -1.45 -6.23 0.02
CA SER A 32 -2.03 -6.39 -1.32
C SER A 32 -3.55 -6.37 -1.28
N GLN A 33 -4.18 -6.00 -2.40
CA GLN A 33 -5.62 -5.75 -2.52
C GLN A 33 -6.13 -4.62 -1.60
N SER A 34 -6.32 -4.91 -0.32
CA SER A 34 -6.78 -3.95 0.68
C SER A 34 -6.33 -4.38 2.07
N ILE A 35 -6.17 -3.41 2.96
CA ILE A 35 -5.82 -3.63 4.37
C ILE A 35 -6.77 -2.85 5.26
N ASP A 36 -7.28 -3.51 6.30
CA ASP A 36 -7.99 -2.94 7.43
C ASP A 36 -6.97 -2.82 8.59
N ILE A 37 -6.73 -1.58 9.01
CA ILE A 37 -5.67 -1.20 9.95
C ILE A 37 -6.24 -0.99 11.35
N ASP A 38 -7.53 -0.68 11.47
CA ASP A 38 -8.19 -0.44 12.75
C ASP A 38 -9.18 -1.53 13.20
N ASP A 39 -9.35 -2.58 12.40
CA ASP A 39 -10.21 -3.75 12.66
C ASP A 39 -11.69 -3.37 12.78
N ASP A 40 -12.12 -2.32 12.06
CA ASP A 40 -13.52 -1.88 12.02
C ASP A 40 -14.39 -2.67 11.00
N GLY A 41 -13.75 -3.52 10.19
CA GLY A 41 -14.37 -4.33 9.16
C GLY A 41 -14.38 -3.68 7.78
N SER A 42 -13.77 -2.50 7.62
CA SER A 42 -13.66 -1.74 6.38
C SER A 42 -12.20 -1.51 6.00
N PRO A 43 -11.85 -1.52 4.70
CA PRO A 43 -10.48 -1.27 4.28
C PRO A 43 -10.12 0.22 4.41
N ASP A 44 -9.06 0.52 5.15
CA ASP A 44 -8.44 1.85 5.23
C ASP A 44 -7.69 2.22 3.95
N LEU A 45 -6.97 1.24 3.39
CA LEU A 45 -6.16 1.42 2.19
C LEU A 45 -6.47 0.32 1.17
N VAL A 46 -6.45 0.72 -0.11
CA VAL A 46 -6.56 -0.18 -1.26
C VAL A 46 -5.30 -0.05 -2.09
N SER A 47 -4.70 -1.19 -2.43
CA SER A 47 -3.48 -1.25 -3.24
C SER A 47 -3.76 -0.78 -4.66
N ALA A 48 -2.91 0.12 -5.17
CA ALA A 48 -2.93 0.58 -6.54
C ALA A 48 -2.32 -0.45 -7.50
N GLY A 49 -1.46 -1.34 -6.99
CA GLY A 49 -0.84 -2.41 -7.75
C GLY A 49 -0.97 -3.79 -7.12
N GLU A 50 0.02 -4.64 -7.40
CA GLU A 50 0.07 -6.00 -6.83
C GLU A 50 0.44 -6.00 -5.34
N GLN A 51 1.35 -5.10 -4.94
CA GLN A 51 1.76 -4.95 -3.55
C GLN A 51 2.27 -3.53 -3.33
N ASP A 52 1.72 -2.87 -2.30
CA ASP A 52 2.07 -1.51 -1.92
C ASP A 52 2.63 -1.51 -0.49
N ALA A 53 3.47 -0.53 -0.19
CA ALA A 53 3.90 -0.25 1.18
C ALA A 53 2.86 0.61 1.90
N TYR A 54 2.75 0.49 3.21
CA TYR A 54 1.93 1.39 4.02
C TYR A 54 2.70 1.95 5.22
N ILE A 55 2.24 3.10 5.68
CA ILE A 55 2.56 3.68 6.98
C ILE A 55 1.26 4.07 7.68
N ALA A 56 1.13 3.69 8.94
CA ALA A 56 0.00 4.00 9.80
C ALA A 56 0.48 4.68 11.08
N LYS A 57 -0.26 5.70 11.53
CA LYS A 57 -0.03 6.37 12.81
C LYS A 57 -1.22 6.13 13.72
N PHE A 58 -0.94 5.71 14.94
CA PHE A 58 -1.92 5.52 16.00
C PHE A 58 -1.60 6.41 17.19
N ASN A 59 -2.64 6.84 17.90
CA ASN A 59 -2.50 7.43 19.23
C ASN A 59 -2.00 6.38 20.25
N PRO A 60 -1.57 6.79 21.44
CA PRO A 60 -1.14 5.87 22.51
C PRO A 60 -2.22 4.87 22.96
N ASP A 61 -3.49 5.20 22.69
CA ASP A 61 -4.66 4.34 22.94
C ASP A 61 -5.00 3.40 21.77
N PHE A 62 -4.11 3.32 20.76
CA PHE A 62 -4.25 2.55 19.52
C PHE A 62 -5.42 2.97 18.63
N THR A 63 -5.95 4.18 18.81
CA THR A 63 -6.87 4.74 17.81
C THR A 63 -6.10 5.19 16.56
N LEU A 64 -6.57 4.78 15.37
CA LEU A 64 -5.95 5.16 14.10
C LEU A 64 -6.11 6.67 13.87
N VAL A 65 -5.00 7.35 13.60
CA VAL A 65 -4.97 8.79 13.31
C VAL A 65 -5.01 9.00 11.79
N TRP A 66 -4.14 8.27 11.09
CA TRP A 66 -4.11 8.25 9.63
C TRP A 66 -3.35 7.01 9.14
N ALA A 67 -3.62 6.63 7.89
CA ALA A 67 -2.86 5.66 7.13
C ALA A 67 -2.54 6.22 5.74
N LYS A 68 -1.42 5.79 5.16
CA LYS A 68 -0.99 6.16 3.79
C LYS A 68 -0.35 4.96 3.11
N SER A 69 -0.61 4.81 1.80
CA SER A 69 0.06 3.81 0.96
C SER A 69 1.06 4.46 0.00
N PHE A 70 2.10 3.68 -0.33
CA PHE A 70 3.09 4.02 -1.34
C PHE A 70 3.27 2.84 -2.26
N GLY A 71 2.96 3.05 -3.52
CA GLY A 71 3.02 1.99 -4.49
C GLY A 71 2.78 2.52 -5.89
N GLY A 72 2.92 1.64 -6.86
CA GLY A 72 2.75 1.98 -8.26
C GLY A 72 1.80 1.00 -8.90
N ASN A 73 1.00 1.49 -9.84
CA ASN A 73 0.26 0.60 -10.73
C ASN A 73 1.29 -0.29 -11.44
N PRO A 74 1.04 -1.62 -11.52
CA PRO A 74 1.90 -2.50 -12.28
C PRO A 74 2.02 -1.93 -13.69
N CYS A 75 3.26 -1.86 -14.19
CA CYS A 75 3.47 -1.65 -15.61
C CYS A 75 2.64 -2.71 -16.32
N PRO A 76 1.65 -2.37 -17.16
CA PRO A 76 1.05 -3.39 -18.01
C PRO A 76 2.20 -4.12 -18.70
N PRO A 77 2.20 -5.48 -18.72
CA PRO A 77 3.22 -6.21 -19.43
C PRO A 77 3.26 -5.65 -20.86
N TYR A 78 4.45 -5.30 -21.34
CA TYR A 78 4.60 -4.84 -22.73
C TYR A 78 3.79 -5.80 -23.60
N PRO A 79 2.83 -5.33 -24.40
CA PRO A 79 2.19 -6.21 -25.34
C PRO A 79 3.31 -6.80 -26.19
N LEU A 80 3.42 -8.13 -26.26
CA LEU A 80 4.32 -8.80 -27.19
C LEU A 80 3.96 -8.24 -28.57
N LEU A 81 4.79 -7.33 -29.09
CA LEU A 81 4.50 -6.61 -30.32
C LEU A 81 4.26 -7.63 -31.44
N PRO A 82 3.21 -7.49 -32.27
CA PRO A 82 3.20 -8.17 -33.55
C PRO A 82 4.41 -7.71 -34.34
N THR A 83 5.16 -8.68 -34.86
CA THR A 83 6.37 -8.45 -35.66
C THR A 83 6.08 -7.53 -36.84
N LEU A 84 6.75 -6.37 -36.84
CA LEU A 84 6.91 -5.38 -37.93
C LEU A 84 5.59 -4.73 -38.37
N GLN A 85 5.44 -3.41 -38.49
CA GLN A 85 6.32 -2.43 -39.08
C GLN A 85 5.66 -1.08 -38.76
N ASN A 86 6.32 -0.17 -38.03
CA ASN A 86 6.10 1.29 -37.97
C ASN A 86 6.47 1.85 -36.60
N TYR A 87 7.62 2.53 -36.57
CA TYR A 87 8.14 3.32 -35.46
C TYR A 87 7.27 4.57 -35.23
N TYR A 88 6.11 4.47 -34.56
CA TYR A 88 5.43 5.64 -33.98
C TYR A 88 4.50 5.25 -32.82
N GLN A 89 5.05 4.76 -31.70
CA GLN A 89 4.50 5.11 -30.39
C GLN A 89 5.65 5.10 -29.38
N LEU A 90 6.31 6.26 -29.27
CA LEU A 90 6.77 6.73 -27.98
C LEU A 90 5.52 6.82 -27.09
N SER A 91 5.20 5.76 -26.36
CA SER A 91 4.43 5.87 -25.12
C SER A 91 5.24 5.15 -24.07
N ILE A 92 6.16 5.90 -23.47
CA ILE A 92 6.73 5.54 -22.18
C ILE A 92 5.53 5.26 -21.27
N ILE A 93 5.35 3.99 -20.92
CA ILE A 93 4.35 3.56 -19.94
C ILE A 93 4.83 4.17 -18.62
N ASN A 94 4.20 5.26 -18.23
CA ASN A 94 4.49 5.99 -17.01
C ASN A 94 4.04 5.13 -15.81
N CYS A 95 4.91 4.23 -15.35
CA CYS A 95 4.82 3.67 -14.00
C CYS A 95 5.14 4.78 -13.01
N GLN A 96 4.14 5.63 -12.74
CA GLN A 96 4.29 6.67 -11.73
C GLN A 96 4.10 5.99 -10.36
N LEU A 97 5.03 6.26 -9.46
CA LEU A 97 4.82 6.03 -8.03
C LEU A 97 3.67 6.95 -7.60
N SER A 98 2.59 6.38 -7.11
CA SER A 98 1.45 7.12 -6.60
C SER A 98 1.52 7.13 -5.08
N ILE A 99 1.39 8.32 -4.49
CA ILE A 99 1.08 8.46 -3.06
C ILE A 99 -0.42 8.71 -3.03
N ILE A 100 -1.17 7.80 -2.42
CA ILE A 100 -2.63 7.89 -2.29
C ILE A 100 -2.96 8.26 -0.84
#